data_AF-A0A2N2QR28-F1
#
_entry.id   AF-A0A2N2QR28-F1
#
_cell.length_a   1.000
_cell.length_b   1.000
_cell.length_c   1.000
_cell.angle_alpha   90.00
_cell.angle_beta   90.00
_cell.angle_gamma   90.00
#
_symmetry.space_group_name_H-M   'P 1'
#
loop_
_entity.id
_entity.type
_entity.pdbx_description
1 polymer ?
#
loop_
_entity_poly.entity_id
_entity_poly.type
_entity_poly.pdbx_seq_one_letter_code
_entity_poly.pdbx_strand_id
1 'polypeptide(L)'
;MSYLIGALLALAAFSAQAEIYKCRLADGRTEISSAPCPGGSTTLSTRPSETVPEASREQAQRDVARMRSFIEQREAEQRREEAADNRQQQAERQAEAARSIYETSDMDSCLRELGRQNVDAGRRAELEAVCRAKTKASSPVVVVPVPAYPAHGIDACVQNVLRLRLAPAEQERRIAQCRGFTVVPPVVQPRQRQPRSEPPSPTRQVVPCPSGNQPCLR
;
A
#
# COMPACT_ATOMS: atom_id res chain seq x y z
N MET A 1 -3.29 71.91 31.80
CA MET A 1 -3.23 70.77 30.86
C MET A 1 -4.61 70.26 30.39
N SER A 2 -5.73 70.88 30.78
CA SER A 2 -7.07 70.43 30.34
C SER A 2 -7.49 70.93 28.95
N TYR A 3 -6.90 72.02 28.44
CA TYR A 3 -7.25 72.58 27.12
C TYR A 3 -6.68 71.79 25.94
N LEU A 4 -5.58 71.06 26.14
CA LEU A 4 -4.96 70.23 25.10
C LEU A 4 -5.78 68.97 24.80
N ILE A 5 -6.47 68.42 25.81
CA ILE A 5 -7.31 67.22 25.66
C ILE A 5 -8.60 67.56 24.91
N GLY A 6 -9.18 68.75 25.17
CA GLY A 6 -10.36 69.23 24.44
C GLY A 6 -10.09 69.50 22.95
N ALA A 7 -8.91 70.06 22.63
CA ALA A 7 -8.51 70.29 21.24
C ALA A 7 -8.27 68.98 20.47
N LEU A 8 -7.69 67.97 21.12
CA LEU A 8 -7.46 66.65 20.51
C LEU A 8 -8.76 65.88 20.25
N LEU A 9 -9.78 66.01 21.12
CA LEU A 9 -11.09 65.40 20.89
C LEU A 9 -11.87 66.07 19.74
N ALA A 10 -11.70 67.38 19.54
CA ALA A 10 -12.37 68.12 18.47
C ALA A 10 -11.83 67.76 17.07
N LEU A 11 -10.55 67.39 16.94
CA LEU A 11 -9.97 66.96 15.66
C LEU A 11 -10.41 65.55 15.24
N ALA A 12 -10.77 64.67 16.18
CA ALA A 12 -11.22 63.31 15.87
C ALA A 12 -12.65 63.23 15.29
N ALA A 13 -13.41 64.33 15.34
CA ALA A 13 -14.77 64.43 14.82
C ALA A 13 -14.84 64.81 13.33
N PHE A 14 -13.73 65.20 12.70
CA PHE A 14 -13.65 65.37 11.26
C PHE A 14 -13.47 63.99 10.60
N SER A 15 -14.56 63.22 10.51
CA SER A 15 -14.63 62.13 9.55
C SER A 15 -14.49 62.75 8.16
N ALA A 16 -13.36 62.48 7.52
CA ALA A 16 -13.10 62.88 6.14
C ALA A 16 -14.11 62.17 5.23
N GLN A 17 -15.23 62.84 4.93
CA GLN A 17 -16.14 62.47 3.85
C GLN A 17 -15.38 62.64 2.54
N ALA A 18 -14.77 61.55 2.06
CA ALA A 18 -14.04 61.56 0.80
C ALA A 18 -15.06 61.43 -0.35
N GLU A 19 -15.64 62.55 -0.76
CA GLU A 19 -16.47 62.60 -1.97
C GLU A 19 -15.59 62.37 -3.20
N ILE A 20 -15.98 61.42 -4.04
CA ILE A 20 -15.27 61.12 -5.28
C ILE A 20 -15.99 61.84 -6.43
N TYR A 21 -15.28 62.76 -7.08
CA TYR A 21 -15.77 63.58 -8.17
C TYR A 21 -15.27 63.04 -9.51
N LYS A 22 -16.18 62.86 -10.46
CA LYS A 22 -15.80 62.64 -11.87
C LYS A 22 -15.74 64.00 -12.57
N CYS A 23 -14.54 64.46 -12.90
CA CYS A 23 -14.31 65.75 -13.55
C CYS A 23 -14.07 65.57 -15.04
N ARG A 24 -14.66 66.43 -15.87
CA ARG A 24 -14.32 66.55 -17.29
C ARG A 24 -13.41 67.75 -17.48
N LEU A 25 -12.16 67.52 -17.84
CA LEU A 25 -11.13 68.53 -18.07
C LEU A 25 -11.43 69.33 -19.35
N ALA A 26 -10.82 70.52 -19.46
CA ALA A 26 -10.99 71.42 -20.60
C ALA A 26 -10.52 70.82 -21.95
N ASP A 27 -9.66 69.80 -21.90
CA ASP A 27 -9.18 69.02 -23.04
C ASP A 27 -10.14 67.88 -23.45
N GLY A 28 -11.27 67.73 -22.75
CA GLY A 28 -12.29 66.71 -22.98
C GLY A 28 -12.06 65.38 -22.25
N ARG A 29 -10.94 65.19 -21.55
CA ARG A 29 -10.65 63.96 -20.77
C ARG A 29 -11.44 63.91 -19.47
N THR A 30 -11.74 62.71 -18.98
CA THR A 30 -12.41 62.53 -17.67
C THR A 30 -11.46 61.95 -16.65
N GLU A 31 -11.36 62.59 -15.49
CA GLU A 31 -10.52 62.16 -14.37
C GLU A 31 -11.37 61.96 -13.12
N ILE A 32 -10.97 61.00 -12.28
CA ILE A 32 -11.60 60.74 -10.99
C ILE A 32 -10.72 61.38 -9.91
N SER A 33 -11.25 62.42 -9.26
CA SER A 33 -10.55 63.18 -8.24
C SER A 33 -11.24 63.01 -6.89
N SER A 34 -10.46 62.94 -5.82
CA SER A 34 -10.93 63.00 -4.43
C SER A 34 -11.10 64.44 -3.91
N ALA A 35 -10.93 65.44 -4.78
CA ALA A 35 -11.12 66.85 -4.51
C ALA A 35 -12.05 67.49 -5.56
N PRO A 36 -12.75 68.60 -5.23
CA PRO A 36 -13.65 69.28 -6.15
C PRO A 36 -12.95 69.64 -7.47
N CYS A 37 -13.69 69.52 -8.58
CA CYS A 37 -13.15 69.76 -9.91
C CYS A 37 -12.56 71.18 -10.03
N PRO A 38 -11.32 71.35 -10.54
CA PRO A 38 -10.66 72.66 -10.64
C PRO A 38 -11.42 73.59 -11.59
N GLY A 39 -11.33 74.91 -11.34
CA GLY A 39 -12.01 75.93 -12.15
C GLY A 39 -11.70 75.81 -13.64
N GLY A 40 -12.73 75.57 -14.46
CA GLY A 40 -12.60 75.27 -15.90
C GLY A 40 -12.91 73.82 -16.28
N SER A 41 -13.16 72.93 -15.31
CA SER A 41 -13.62 71.56 -15.52
C SER A 41 -15.06 71.36 -15.03
N THR A 42 -15.82 70.48 -15.69
CA THR A 42 -17.23 70.21 -15.35
C THR A 42 -17.35 68.95 -14.52
N THR A 43 -17.99 69.03 -13.36
CA THR A 43 -18.34 67.87 -12.53
C THR A 43 -19.47 67.08 -13.20
N LEU A 44 -19.20 65.83 -13.60
CA LEU A 44 -20.16 64.97 -14.29
C LEU A 44 -21.01 64.15 -13.33
N SER A 45 -20.44 63.70 -12.21
CA SER A 45 -21.16 62.92 -11.21
C SER A 45 -20.36 62.91 -9.91
N THR A 46 -21.08 63.02 -8.80
CA THR A 46 -20.54 62.92 -7.45
C THR A 46 -21.12 61.66 -6.83
N ARG A 47 -20.26 60.72 -6.43
CA ARG A 47 -20.69 59.56 -5.65
C ARG A 47 -20.29 59.79 -4.19
N PRO A 48 -21.26 59.89 -3.26
CA PRO A 48 -20.95 59.93 -1.83
C PRO A 48 -20.19 58.66 -1.43
N SER A 49 -19.17 58.78 -0.59
CA SER A 49 -18.54 57.60 0.01
C SER A 49 -19.55 56.91 0.91
N GLU A 50 -19.92 55.68 0.56
CA GLU A 50 -20.81 54.87 1.38
C GLU A 50 -20.08 54.55 2.70
N THR A 51 -20.58 55.13 3.79
CA THR A 51 -19.98 54.92 5.11
C THR A 51 -20.48 53.59 5.64
N VAL A 52 -19.63 52.56 5.63
CA VAL A 52 -19.97 51.26 6.20
C VAL A 52 -20.16 51.43 7.72
N PRO A 53 -21.35 51.10 8.27
CA PRO A 53 -21.57 51.24 9.71
C PRO A 53 -20.63 50.32 10.48
N GLU A 54 -20.09 50.81 11.59
CA GLU A 54 -19.11 50.07 12.42
C GLU A 54 -19.65 48.70 12.89
N ALA A 55 -20.95 48.58 13.14
CA ALA A 55 -21.61 47.31 13.46
C ALA A 55 -21.43 46.25 12.35
N SER A 56 -21.50 46.65 11.08
CA SER A 56 -21.25 45.74 9.95
C SER A 56 -19.78 45.34 9.84
N ARG A 57 -18.86 46.24 10.21
CA ARG A 57 -17.42 45.94 10.25
C ARG A 57 -17.11 44.91 11.35
N GLU A 58 -17.66 45.09 12.55
CA GLU A 58 -17.50 44.14 13.64
C GLU A 58 -18.08 42.76 13.30
N GLN A 59 -19.25 42.71 12.67
CA GLN A 59 -19.86 41.46 12.26
C GLN A 59 -19.01 40.74 11.20
N ALA A 60 -18.52 41.47 10.19
CA ALA A 60 -17.62 40.91 9.19
C ALA A 60 -16.32 40.35 9.81
N GLN A 61 -15.76 41.04 10.81
CA GLN A 61 -14.58 40.54 11.52
C GLN A 61 -14.85 39.25 12.29
N ARG A 62 -16.00 39.16 12.97
CA ARG A 62 -16.43 37.94 13.67
C ARG A 62 -16.64 36.78 12.69
N ASP A 63 -17.23 37.07 11.54
CA ASP A 63 -17.49 36.06 10.51
C ASP A 63 -16.19 35.50 9.91
N VAL A 64 -15.22 36.39 9.63
CA VAL A 64 -13.87 35.98 9.22
C VAL A 64 -13.18 35.15 10.31
N ALA A 65 -13.31 35.53 11.59
CA ALA A 65 -12.75 34.76 12.69
C ALA A 65 -13.38 33.35 12.79
N ARG A 66 -14.70 33.22 12.63
CA ARG A 66 -15.37 31.91 12.60
C ARG A 66 -14.89 31.08 11.41
N MET A 67 -14.80 31.68 10.22
CA MET A 67 -14.34 30.98 9.02
C MET A 67 -12.90 30.48 9.16
N ARG A 68 -11.99 31.30 9.72
CA ARG A 68 -10.60 30.89 10.00
C ARG A 68 -10.56 29.70 10.95
N SER A 69 -11.30 29.77 12.06
CA SER A 69 -11.32 28.67 13.02
C SER A 69 -11.85 27.36 12.42
N PHE A 70 -12.83 27.44 11.52
CA PHE A 70 -13.36 26.28 10.83
C PHE A 70 -12.34 25.68 9.86
N ILE A 71 -11.63 26.52 9.09
CA ILE A 71 -10.59 26.07 8.16
C ILE A 71 -9.44 25.40 8.94
N GLU A 72 -8.96 26.02 10.01
CA GLU A 72 -7.88 25.47 10.83
C GLU A 72 -8.25 24.10 11.43
N GLN A 73 -9.49 23.94 11.89
CA GLN A 73 -9.98 22.66 12.39
C GLN A 73 -10.02 21.60 11.29
N ARG A 74 -10.55 21.94 10.11
CA ARG A 74 -10.60 21.03 8.97
C ARG A 74 -9.22 20.62 8.46
N GLU A 75 -8.30 21.57 8.37
CA GLU A 75 -6.92 21.28 7.95
C GLU A 75 -6.20 20.43 9.00
N ALA A 76 -6.48 20.63 10.28
CA ALA A 76 -5.94 19.78 11.34
C ALA A 76 -6.51 18.35 11.30
N GLU A 77 -7.79 18.18 10.99
CA GLU A 77 -8.42 16.87 10.76
C GLU A 77 -7.80 16.18 9.55
N GLN A 78 -7.74 16.87 8.40
CA GLN A 78 -7.14 16.33 7.16
C GLN A 78 -5.70 15.90 7.37
N ARG A 79 -4.87 16.72 8.02
CA ARG A 79 -3.48 16.35 8.32
C ARG A 79 -3.35 15.11 9.20
N ARG A 80 -4.31 14.86 10.10
CA ARG A 80 -4.33 13.65 10.93
C ARG A 80 -4.73 12.42 10.12
N GLU A 81 -5.73 12.56 9.26
CA GLU A 81 -6.16 11.50 8.35
C GLU A 81 -5.05 11.15 7.36
N GLU A 82 -4.46 12.12 6.68
CA GLU A 82 -3.33 11.92 5.76
C GLU A 82 -2.12 11.28 6.46
N ALA A 83 -1.83 11.66 7.71
CA ALA A 83 -0.76 11.02 8.48
C ALA A 83 -1.10 9.57 8.84
N ALA A 84 -2.36 9.24 9.12
CA ALA A 84 -2.81 7.88 9.39
C ALA A 84 -2.75 7.03 8.11
N ASP A 85 -3.26 7.54 7.00
CA ASP A 85 -3.25 6.86 5.70
C ASP A 85 -1.82 6.61 5.22
N ASN A 86 -0.93 7.61 5.34
CA ASN A 86 0.48 7.43 5.00
C ASN A 86 1.14 6.34 5.85
N ARG A 87 0.82 6.26 7.15
CA ARG A 87 1.33 5.18 8.02
C ARG A 87 0.79 3.83 7.61
N GLN A 88 -0.49 3.72 7.26
CA GLN A 88 -1.09 2.49 6.77
C GLN A 88 -0.44 2.03 5.46
N GLN A 89 -0.32 2.93 4.48
CA GLN A 89 0.34 2.63 3.20
C GLN A 89 1.82 2.26 3.37
N GLN A 90 2.53 2.87 4.32
CA GLN A 90 3.90 2.48 4.65
C GLN A 90 3.93 1.08 5.28
N ALA A 91 3.03 0.79 6.22
CA ALA A 91 2.94 -0.52 6.86
C ALA A 91 2.57 -1.62 5.85
N GLU A 92 1.66 -1.36 4.92
CA GLU A 92 1.29 -2.28 3.84
C GLU A 92 2.47 -2.55 2.91
N ARG A 93 3.17 -1.51 2.45
CA ARG A 93 4.38 -1.67 1.63
C ARG A 93 5.45 -2.48 2.36
N GLN A 94 5.66 -2.22 3.65
CA GLN A 94 6.60 -2.99 4.46
C GLN A 94 6.16 -4.45 4.65
N ALA A 95 4.85 -4.70 4.82
CA ALA A 95 4.31 -6.05 4.96
C ALA A 95 4.41 -6.86 3.67
N GLU A 96 4.12 -6.23 2.52
CA GLU A 96 4.29 -6.84 1.19
C GLU A 96 5.76 -7.14 0.90
N ALA A 97 6.65 -6.18 1.18
CA ALA A 97 8.09 -6.34 1.07
C ALA A 97 8.59 -7.50 1.96
N ALA A 98 8.11 -7.62 3.20
CA ALA A 98 8.43 -8.75 4.06
C ALA A 98 7.91 -10.08 3.50
N ARG A 99 6.68 -10.11 2.93
CA ARG A 99 6.11 -11.32 2.32
C ARG A 99 6.97 -11.84 1.18
N SER A 100 7.49 -10.98 0.31
CA SER A 100 8.36 -11.42 -0.80
C SER A 100 9.66 -12.06 -0.30
N ILE A 101 10.24 -11.56 0.80
CA ILE A 101 11.38 -12.17 1.48
C ILE A 101 11.05 -13.58 1.99
N TYR A 102 9.86 -13.77 2.59
CA TYR A 102 9.44 -15.08 3.06
C TYR A 102 9.16 -16.09 1.93
N GLU A 103 8.58 -15.63 0.82
CA GLU A 103 8.23 -16.45 -0.35
C GLU A 103 9.46 -16.99 -1.09
N THR A 104 10.59 -16.29 -1.00
CA THR A 104 11.81 -16.70 -1.70
C THR A 104 12.33 -18.06 -1.19
N SER A 105 12.60 -19.02 -2.08
CA SER A 105 13.07 -20.37 -1.72
C SER A 105 14.55 -20.41 -1.31
N ASP A 106 15.37 -19.61 -1.99
CA ASP A 106 16.82 -19.70 -1.93
C ASP A 106 17.44 -18.55 -1.14
N MET A 107 18.50 -18.84 -0.38
CA MET A 107 19.22 -17.83 0.40
C MET A 107 19.72 -16.67 -0.47
N ASP A 108 20.37 -16.96 -1.61
CA ASP A 108 21.00 -15.94 -2.48
C ASP A 108 19.95 -15.04 -3.15
N SER A 109 18.78 -15.59 -3.46
CA SER A 109 17.66 -14.81 -3.98
C SER A 109 17.04 -13.94 -2.89
N CYS A 110 16.90 -14.47 -1.67
CA CYS A 110 16.37 -13.75 -0.52
C CYS A 110 17.23 -12.54 -0.15
N LEU A 111 18.57 -12.69 -0.09
CA LEU A 111 19.48 -11.58 0.22
C LEU A 111 19.52 -10.51 -0.87
N ARG A 112 19.38 -10.90 -2.15
CA ARG A 112 19.29 -9.94 -3.26
C ARG A 112 18.01 -9.12 -3.18
N GLU A 113 16.89 -9.75 -2.87
CA GLU A 113 15.61 -9.07 -2.72
C GLU A 113 15.65 -8.12 -1.50
N LEU A 114 16.19 -8.58 -0.38
CA LEU A 114 16.38 -7.73 0.81
C LEU A 114 17.30 -6.54 0.55
N GLY A 115 18.32 -6.70 -0.29
CA GLY A 115 19.21 -5.60 -0.69
C GLY A 115 18.56 -4.55 -1.60
N ARG A 116 17.45 -4.87 -2.26
CA ARG A 116 16.67 -3.91 -3.07
C ARG A 116 15.65 -3.13 -2.25
N GLN A 117 15.25 -3.68 -1.10
CA GLN A 117 14.28 -3.06 -0.21
C GLN A 117 14.97 -2.05 0.71
N ASN A 118 14.33 -0.89 0.90
CA ASN A 118 14.86 0.15 1.77
C ASN A 118 14.30 -0.05 3.19
N VAL A 119 14.89 -1.02 3.91
CA VAL A 119 14.47 -1.43 5.25
C VAL A 119 15.37 -0.80 6.31
N ASP A 120 14.80 -0.35 7.43
CA ASP A 120 15.56 0.13 8.60
C ASP A 120 16.61 -0.89 9.07
N ALA A 121 17.76 -0.41 9.56
CA ALA A 121 18.91 -1.25 9.89
C ALA A 121 18.60 -2.39 10.88
N GLY A 122 17.78 -2.14 11.90
CA GLY A 122 17.38 -3.17 12.86
C GLY A 122 16.51 -4.26 12.22
N ARG A 123 15.52 -3.85 11.43
CA ARG A 123 14.61 -4.78 10.75
C ARG A 123 15.30 -5.55 9.63
N ARG A 124 16.28 -4.93 8.97
CA ARG A 124 17.12 -5.58 7.98
C ARG A 124 17.90 -6.73 8.59
N ALA A 125 18.51 -6.55 9.77
CA ALA A 125 19.26 -7.63 10.43
C ALA A 125 18.37 -8.85 10.76
N GLU A 126 17.12 -8.62 11.18
CA GLU A 126 16.15 -9.69 11.41
C GLU A 126 15.82 -10.46 10.12
N LEU A 127 15.55 -9.75 9.03
CA LEU A 127 15.24 -10.36 7.73
C LEU A 127 16.46 -11.06 7.12
N GLU A 128 17.68 -10.55 7.36
CA GLU A 128 18.91 -11.20 6.95
C GLU A 128 19.09 -12.54 7.68
N ALA A 129 18.75 -12.63 8.96
CA ALA A 129 18.77 -13.88 9.70
C ALA A 129 17.76 -14.90 9.13
N VAL A 130 16.57 -14.44 8.76
CA VAL A 130 15.56 -15.27 8.07
C VAL A 130 16.10 -15.78 6.72
N CYS A 131 16.74 -14.93 5.92
CA CYS A 131 17.34 -15.36 4.66
C CYS A 131 18.47 -16.36 4.86
N ARG A 132 19.32 -16.18 5.87
CA ARG A 132 20.43 -17.10 6.19
C ARG A 132 19.95 -18.45 6.74
N ALA A 133 18.77 -18.50 7.34
CA ALA A 133 18.14 -19.75 7.78
C ALA A 133 17.63 -20.61 6.61
N LYS A 134 17.42 -20.03 5.43
CA LYS A 134 17.05 -20.77 4.22
C LYS A 134 18.26 -21.53 3.68
N THR A 135 18.02 -22.71 3.11
CA THR A 135 19.10 -23.50 2.49
C THR A 135 19.70 -22.72 1.32
N LYS A 136 21.03 -22.75 1.20
CA LYS A 136 21.70 -22.26 0.00
C LYS A 136 21.19 -23.10 -1.18
N ALA A 137 20.73 -22.46 -2.25
CA ALA A 137 20.34 -23.15 -3.46
C ALA A 137 21.47 -24.09 -3.85
N SER A 138 21.19 -25.39 -3.89
CA SER A 138 22.08 -26.35 -4.53
C SER A 138 22.39 -25.80 -5.93
N SER A 139 23.67 -25.69 -6.27
CA SER A 139 24.14 -25.21 -7.58
C SER A 139 23.32 -25.79 -8.72
N PRO A 140 23.13 -25.07 -9.85
CA PRO A 140 22.47 -25.63 -11.01
C PRO A 140 23.14 -26.96 -11.34
N VAL A 141 22.34 -28.03 -11.39
CA VAL A 141 22.81 -29.35 -11.82
C VAL A 141 23.42 -29.16 -13.21
N VAL A 142 24.74 -29.17 -13.28
CA VAL A 142 25.46 -29.19 -14.55
C VAL A 142 25.16 -30.55 -15.15
N VAL A 143 24.18 -30.61 -16.05
CA VAL A 143 23.92 -31.78 -16.86
C VAL A 143 25.14 -31.93 -17.77
N VAL A 144 26.09 -32.77 -17.38
CA VAL A 144 27.21 -33.16 -18.24
C VAL A 144 26.61 -34.00 -19.36
N PRO A 145 26.64 -33.55 -20.63
CA PRO A 145 26.19 -34.39 -21.74
C PRO A 145 27.17 -35.56 -21.86
N VAL A 146 26.74 -36.75 -21.45
CA VAL A 146 27.49 -37.98 -21.70
C VAL A 146 27.30 -38.32 -23.18
N PRO A 147 28.39 -38.52 -23.96
CA PRO A 147 28.27 -38.87 -25.37
C PRO A 147 27.58 -40.23 -25.52
N ALA A 148 26.49 -40.26 -26.28
CA ALA A 148 25.79 -41.47 -26.65
C ALA A 148 26.67 -42.29 -27.61
N TYR A 149 27.30 -43.35 -27.10
CA TYR A 149 27.97 -44.35 -27.94
C TYR A 149 26.92 -45.21 -28.67
N PRO A 150 27.22 -45.64 -29.91
CA PRO A 150 26.24 -46.33 -30.75
C PRO A 150 25.85 -47.70 -30.17
N ALA A 151 24.57 -48.03 -30.30
CA ALA A 151 23.84 -49.13 -29.66
C ALA A 151 24.26 -50.57 -30.05
N HIS A 152 25.51 -50.80 -30.44
CA HIS A 152 25.99 -52.11 -30.91
C HIS A 152 26.35 -53.09 -29.78
N GLY A 153 26.50 -52.60 -28.53
CA GLY A 153 26.84 -53.44 -27.38
C GLY A 153 25.65 -54.22 -26.81
N ILE A 154 24.44 -53.66 -26.87
CA ILE A 154 23.24 -54.26 -26.27
C ILE A 154 22.80 -55.48 -27.09
N ASP A 155 22.80 -55.38 -28.41
CA ASP A 155 22.41 -56.48 -29.29
C ASP A 155 23.36 -57.67 -29.19
N ALA A 156 24.67 -57.42 -29.07
CA ALA A 156 25.67 -58.45 -28.82
C ALA A 156 25.47 -59.13 -27.45
N CYS A 157 25.12 -58.36 -26.42
CA CYS A 157 24.84 -58.87 -25.07
C CYS A 157 23.60 -59.78 -25.07
N VAL A 158 22.49 -59.33 -25.69
CA VAL A 158 21.24 -60.11 -25.77
C VAL A 158 21.46 -61.40 -26.55
N GLN A 159 22.16 -61.35 -27.68
CA GLN A 159 22.49 -62.56 -28.48
C GLN A 159 23.29 -63.59 -27.69
N ASN A 160 24.25 -63.15 -26.85
CA ASN A 160 25.02 -64.06 -25.99
C ASN A 160 24.15 -64.71 -24.90
N VAL A 161 23.21 -63.97 -24.30
CA VAL A 161 22.30 -64.52 -23.29
C VAL A 161 21.35 -65.57 -23.89
N LEU A 162 20.82 -65.32 -25.09
CA LEU A 162 19.96 -66.27 -25.81
C LEU A 162 20.69 -67.58 -26.16
N ARG A 163 21.99 -67.52 -26.41
CA ARG A 163 22.82 -68.71 -26.69
C ARG A 163 23.02 -69.64 -25.50
N LEU A 164 22.93 -69.12 -24.28
CA LEU A 164 23.15 -69.89 -23.05
C LEU A 164 21.98 -70.82 -22.68
N ARG A 165 20.84 -70.77 -23.40
CA ARG A 165 19.65 -71.62 -23.21
C ARG A 165 19.24 -71.75 -21.73
N LEU A 166 19.17 -70.62 -21.04
CA LEU A 166 18.77 -70.55 -19.64
C LEU A 166 17.26 -70.79 -19.48
N ALA A 167 16.82 -71.08 -18.25
CA ALA A 167 15.39 -71.07 -17.94
C ALA A 167 14.79 -69.70 -18.28
N PRO A 168 13.54 -69.64 -18.79
CA PRO A 168 12.99 -68.42 -19.39
C PRO A 168 12.98 -67.20 -18.44
N ALA A 169 12.73 -67.42 -17.14
CA ALA A 169 12.75 -66.34 -16.14
C ALA A 169 14.16 -65.76 -15.89
N GLU A 170 15.20 -66.59 -15.92
CA GLU A 170 16.59 -66.17 -15.73
C GLU A 170 17.12 -65.44 -16.98
N GLN A 171 16.68 -65.90 -18.15
CA GLN A 171 17.02 -65.32 -19.44
C GLN A 171 16.47 -63.89 -19.56
N GLU A 172 15.22 -63.66 -19.20
CA GLU A 172 14.59 -62.34 -19.22
C GLU A 172 15.27 -61.36 -18.27
N ARG A 173 15.62 -61.83 -17.06
CA ARG A 173 16.35 -61.02 -16.07
C ARG A 173 17.70 -60.55 -16.59
N ARG A 174 18.44 -61.42 -17.28
CA ARG A 174 19.76 -61.10 -17.85
C ARG A 174 19.67 -60.22 -19.10
N ILE A 175 18.65 -60.38 -19.93
CA ILE A 175 18.37 -59.48 -21.05
C ILE A 175 18.05 -58.07 -20.55
N ALA A 176 17.29 -57.94 -19.45
CA ALA A 176 17.02 -56.64 -18.84
C ALA A 176 18.30 -55.97 -18.31
N GLN A 177 19.22 -56.74 -17.73
CA GLN A 177 20.55 -56.25 -17.32
C GLN A 177 21.37 -55.75 -18.52
N CYS A 178 21.34 -56.46 -19.66
CA CYS A 178 22.02 -56.01 -20.90
C CYS A 178 21.51 -54.65 -21.40
N ARG A 179 20.23 -54.32 -21.17
CA ARG A 179 19.61 -53.06 -21.61
C ARG A 179 19.82 -51.91 -20.61
N GLY A 180 20.59 -52.13 -19.56
CA GLY A 180 20.87 -51.11 -18.53
C GLY A 180 19.66 -50.79 -17.64
N PHE A 181 18.58 -51.56 -17.73
CA PHE A 181 17.48 -51.44 -16.79
C PHE A 181 17.83 -52.25 -15.54
N THR A 182 18.05 -51.56 -14.43
CA THR A 182 17.84 -52.18 -13.12
C THR A 182 16.40 -52.67 -13.09
N VAL A 183 16.19 -53.98 -13.14
CA VAL A 183 14.88 -54.57 -12.88
C VAL A 183 14.54 -54.21 -11.44
N VAL A 184 13.75 -53.15 -11.27
CA VAL A 184 13.11 -52.88 -9.98
C VAL A 184 12.23 -54.10 -9.72
N PRO A 185 12.42 -54.85 -8.63
CA PRO A 185 11.56 -55.98 -8.34
C PRO A 185 10.11 -55.49 -8.31
N PRO A 186 9.12 -56.32 -8.72
CA PRO A 186 7.74 -55.90 -8.71
C PRO A 186 7.39 -55.39 -7.31
N VAL A 187 6.95 -54.14 -7.25
CA VAL A 187 6.39 -53.56 -6.03
C VAL A 187 5.25 -54.49 -5.63
N VAL A 188 5.44 -55.24 -4.54
CA VAL A 188 4.35 -55.87 -3.83
C VAL A 188 3.42 -54.73 -3.45
N GLN A 189 2.33 -54.55 -4.21
CA GLN A 189 1.31 -53.60 -3.83
C GLN A 189 0.88 -53.95 -2.40
N PRO A 190 0.88 -53.00 -1.46
CA PRO A 190 0.28 -53.25 -0.17
C PRO A 190 -1.18 -53.63 -0.45
N ARG A 191 -1.49 -54.87 -0.07
CA ARG A 191 -2.82 -55.49 -0.06
C ARG A 191 -3.85 -54.40 0.23
N GLN A 192 -4.66 -54.05 -0.78
CA GLN A 192 -5.78 -53.12 -0.61
C GLN A 192 -6.54 -53.57 0.62
N ARG A 193 -6.49 -52.76 1.69
CA ARG A 193 -7.45 -52.91 2.78
C ARG A 193 -8.80 -52.73 2.14
N GLN A 194 -9.63 -53.76 2.28
CA GLN A 194 -11.03 -53.75 1.90
C GLN A 194 -11.68 -52.42 2.31
N PRO A 195 -12.60 -51.87 1.49
CA PRO A 195 -13.42 -50.76 1.91
C PRO A 195 -14.16 -51.17 3.18
N ARG A 196 -13.84 -50.45 4.26
CA ARG A 196 -14.52 -50.56 5.54
C ARG A 196 -15.97 -50.18 5.27
N SER A 197 -16.87 -51.15 5.38
CA SER A 197 -18.31 -50.92 5.38
C SER A 197 -18.64 -49.80 6.36
N GLU A 198 -19.36 -48.80 5.86
CA GLU A 198 -19.95 -47.72 6.63
C GLU A 198 -20.75 -48.28 7.81
N PRO A 199 -20.54 -47.78 9.04
CA PRO A 199 -21.58 -47.82 10.05
C PRO A 199 -22.60 -46.71 9.76
N PRO A 200 -23.90 -46.98 9.95
CA PRO A 200 -24.94 -46.00 9.69
C PRO A 200 -24.83 -44.79 10.62
N SER A 201 -24.85 -43.57 10.06
CA SER A 201 -25.52 -42.45 10.72
C SER A 201 -27.02 -42.73 10.65
N PRO A 202 -27.89 -42.35 11.62
CA PRO A 202 -27.78 -41.14 12.44
C PRO A 202 -28.29 -41.28 13.89
N THR A 203 -27.72 -40.55 14.84
CA THR A 203 -28.57 -39.93 15.88
C THR A 203 -27.85 -38.76 16.53
N ARG A 204 -28.44 -37.59 16.36
CA ARG A 204 -28.15 -36.37 17.11
C ARG A 204 -28.45 -36.64 18.59
N GLN A 205 -27.45 -37.02 19.37
CA GLN A 205 -27.58 -37.00 20.83
C GLN A 205 -27.54 -35.54 21.27
N VAL A 206 -28.74 -34.97 21.46
CA VAL A 206 -28.91 -33.77 22.28
C VAL A 206 -28.53 -34.19 23.69
N VAL A 207 -27.42 -33.68 24.20
CA VAL A 207 -27.04 -33.82 25.61
C VAL A 207 -28.05 -33.00 26.43
N PRO A 208 -28.90 -33.62 27.27
CA PRO A 208 -29.67 -32.86 28.23
C PRO A 208 -28.71 -32.27 29.25
N CYS A 209 -28.79 -30.96 29.46
CA CYS A 209 -28.04 -30.28 30.52
C CYS A 209 -28.38 -30.95 31.86
N PRO A 210 -27.40 -31.31 32.70
CA PRO A 210 -27.67 -31.77 34.05
C PRO A 210 -28.34 -30.63 34.83
N SER A 211 -29.43 -30.98 35.52
CA SER A 211 -30.24 -30.08 36.32
C SER A 211 -29.42 -29.43 37.44
N GLY A 212 -29.15 -28.13 37.32
CA GLY A 212 -28.47 -27.36 38.37
C GLY A 212 -27.81 -26.09 37.87
N ASN A 213 -28.61 -25.04 37.65
CA ASN A 213 -28.25 -23.61 37.64
C ASN A 213 -26.91 -23.19 37.00
N GLN A 214 -26.84 -23.09 35.67
CA GLN A 214 -26.11 -22.04 34.94
C GLN A 214 -26.43 -22.08 33.42
N PRO A 215 -26.51 -20.93 32.72
CA PRO A 215 -26.89 -20.90 31.31
C PRO A 215 -25.72 -21.25 30.37
N CYS A 216 -25.91 -22.26 29.52
CA CYS A 216 -25.01 -22.61 28.43
C CYS A 216 -25.03 -21.50 27.36
N LEU A 217 -23.94 -20.73 27.28
CA LEU A 217 -23.70 -19.76 26.21
C LEU A 217 -23.46 -20.48 24.87
N ARG A 218 -23.94 -19.83 23.82
CA ARG A 218 -24.10 -20.32 22.45
C ARG A 218 -22.85 -20.15 21.61
#